data_AF-A0A1H9TVG9-F1
#
_entry.id   AF-A0A1H9TVG9-F1
#
_cell.length_a   1.000
_cell.length_b   1.000
_cell.length_c   1.000
_cell.angle_alpha   90.00
_cell.angle_beta   90.00
_cell.angle_gamma   90.00
#
_symmetry.space_group_name_H-M   'P 1'
#
loop_
_entity.id
_entity.type
_entity.pdbx_description
1 polymer ?
#
loop_
_entity_poly.entity_id
_entity_poly.type
_entity_poly.pdbx_seq_one_letter_code
_entity_poly.pdbx_strand_id
1 'polypeptide(L)'
;MQIVFLVSANATSNNKYNDHILKCKLREGLMLDIPKNFLKEETRDGYVVSEMMKRTWAVQLSILDSLKKIFDRYGLRYFADYGTLLGAVRHKGYIPWDDDLDIAMPRRDMMTLMEHADELDDGLIIRSVYNSETYMNFNIVVTQKVETLEWDEGRMDKFYGCPFICYVDIFPWDYIPRDEDQLKLQISMHSLAFNLMYDLRNIEIALFNGRTVSLRELNRLELQKYKDVYDLTQGCCKLGGLLRSYLPSISIDTDKKLRQQLCIIADTIAQMCPEENADYVDYFVINSGGEAVQPRKRKEWQESSIELPFEFGTISVPSEYIKIIESKYGIDYMIPVRFTSSHSYPFYRDEIRVLIGGDTGEILTDAPLSDPSVESIPKQIRDFLLKDDGNLKRIILYGLSATDIVNNGQAGFRTILTYLEDKTSEKDTVVFAFIPASLSFFMEKCHLEMHKDYLNMLNKIEAMDNVILDENPESSLLWALISICDEYYGDRCRLEEICRKYDVPITIQDYQPK
;
A
#
# COMPACT_ATOMS: atom_id res chain seq x y z
N MET A 1 4.75 0.00 16.59
CA MET A 1 3.73 0.97 17.04
C MET A 1 3.03 1.49 15.81
N GLN A 2 1.82 0.99 15.59
CA GLN A 2 0.85 1.54 14.65
C GLN A 2 0.68 3.02 14.94
N ILE A 3 0.61 3.85 13.90
CA ILE A 3 0.16 5.24 14.05
C ILE A 3 -1.32 5.17 14.39
N VAL A 4 -1.64 5.18 15.69
CA VAL A 4 -3.01 5.35 16.16
C VAL A 4 -3.36 6.82 15.96
N PHE A 5 -4.10 7.11 14.90
CA PHE A 5 -4.77 8.39 14.75
C PHE A 5 -5.89 8.46 15.80
N LEU A 6 -5.74 9.35 16.77
CA LEU A 6 -6.82 9.71 17.68
C LEU A 6 -7.88 10.50 16.89
N VAL A 7 -8.95 9.81 16.49
CA VAL A 7 -10.15 10.43 15.93
C VAL A 7 -10.95 11.02 17.09
N SER A 8 -11.00 12.35 17.20
CA SER A 8 -12.01 13.01 18.02
C SER A 8 -13.29 13.12 17.22
N ALA A 9 -14.23 12.20 17.44
CA ALA A 9 -15.61 12.39 17.01
C ALA A 9 -16.27 13.45 17.89
N ASN A 10 -16.53 14.64 17.33
CA ASN A 10 -17.52 15.55 17.88
C ASN A 10 -18.20 16.29 16.72
N ALA A 11 -19.25 15.66 16.19
CA ALA A 11 -20.26 16.34 15.41
C ALA A 11 -21.09 17.22 16.35
N THR A 12 -20.88 18.54 16.30
CA THR A 12 -21.95 19.49 16.65
C THR A 12 -21.95 20.64 15.65
N SER A 13 -23.12 20.80 15.04
CA SER A 13 -23.50 21.90 14.16
C SER A 13 -23.20 23.27 14.78
N ASN A 14 -22.51 24.16 14.06
CA ASN A 14 -23.00 25.52 13.91
C ASN A 14 -22.36 26.28 12.76
N ASN A 15 -23.26 26.90 12.02
CA ASN A 15 -23.08 27.73 10.85
C ASN A 15 -22.53 29.11 11.24
N LYS A 16 -21.63 29.67 10.40
CA LYS A 16 -21.21 31.08 10.22
C LYS A 16 -19.68 31.23 10.22
N TYR A 17 -19.09 31.38 9.04
CA TYR A 17 -18.21 32.51 8.71
C TYR A 17 -18.11 32.62 7.18
N ASN A 18 -18.71 33.70 6.66
CA ASN A 18 -18.62 34.14 5.28
C ASN A 18 -17.25 34.78 5.00
N ASP A 19 -16.87 34.69 3.72
CA ASP A 19 -16.14 35.68 2.93
C ASP A 19 -14.71 36.03 3.34
N HIS A 20 -13.76 35.23 2.83
CA HIS A 20 -12.55 35.76 2.18
C HIS A 20 -12.15 34.86 1.01
N ILE A 21 -12.83 35.03 -0.13
CA ILE A 21 -12.39 34.47 -1.42
C ILE A 21 -11.14 35.26 -1.86
N LEU A 22 -9.97 34.79 -1.43
CA LEU A 22 -8.72 35.05 -2.13
C LEU A 22 -8.81 34.34 -3.47
N LYS A 23 -9.02 35.11 -4.54
CA LYS A 23 -8.80 34.66 -5.92
C LYS A 23 -7.31 34.34 -6.11
N CYS A 24 -6.88 33.17 -5.63
CA CYS A 24 -5.75 32.48 -6.23
C CYS A 24 -6.25 31.97 -7.59
N LYS A 25 -5.59 32.36 -8.67
CA LYS A 25 -5.77 31.68 -9.96
C LYS A 25 -5.38 30.23 -9.72
N LEU A 26 -6.37 29.33 -9.59
CA LEU A 26 -6.16 27.89 -9.69
C LEU A 26 -5.40 27.67 -11.01
N ARG A 27 -4.16 27.18 -10.95
CA ARG A 27 -3.53 26.64 -12.15
C ARG A 27 -4.39 25.44 -12.54
N GLU A 28 -4.91 25.42 -13.76
CA GLU A 28 -5.51 24.23 -14.36
C GLU A 28 -4.42 23.13 -14.35
N GLY A 29 -4.45 22.21 -13.39
CA GLY A 29 -3.31 21.32 -13.16
C GLY A 29 -3.67 20.12 -12.32
N LEU A 30 -3.92 19.01 -13.02
CA LEU A 30 -3.59 17.60 -12.71
C LEU A 30 -4.53 16.64 -13.48
N MET A 31 -5.69 17.12 -13.94
CA MET A 31 -6.68 16.27 -14.58
C MET A 31 -6.23 15.86 -15.98
N LEU A 32 -5.69 14.64 -16.08
CA LEU A 32 -5.44 13.96 -17.34
C LEU A 32 -6.77 13.62 -18.02
N ASP A 33 -6.85 13.77 -19.35
CA ASP A 33 -8.02 13.37 -20.13
C ASP A 33 -8.06 11.84 -20.26
N ILE A 34 -8.74 11.20 -19.31
CA ILE A 34 -8.84 9.75 -19.23
C ILE A 34 -9.95 9.25 -20.17
N PRO A 35 -9.70 8.21 -20.98
CA PRO A 35 -10.74 7.62 -21.81
C PRO A 35 -11.95 7.19 -20.98
N LYS A 36 -13.16 7.50 -21.46
CA LYS A 36 -14.42 7.28 -20.71
C LYS A 36 -14.63 5.86 -20.17
N ASN A 37 -14.07 4.85 -20.81
CA ASN A 37 -14.21 3.45 -20.41
C ASN A 37 -13.02 2.93 -19.58
N PHE A 38 -11.98 3.74 -19.37
CA PHE A 38 -10.80 3.30 -18.62
C PHE A 38 -11.14 3.00 -17.16
N LEU A 39 -12.04 3.76 -16.52
CA LEU A 39 -12.40 3.56 -15.11
C LEU A 39 -13.32 2.35 -14.87
N LYS A 40 -13.75 1.65 -15.92
CA LYS A 40 -14.66 0.51 -15.81
C LYS A 40 -13.90 -0.77 -15.47
N GLU A 41 -14.59 -1.68 -14.78
CA GLU A 41 -14.09 -3.04 -14.59
C GLU A 41 -13.71 -3.67 -15.93
N GLU A 42 -12.54 -4.31 -15.96
CA GLU A 42 -12.07 -5.07 -17.12
C GLU A 42 -11.47 -6.41 -16.69
N THR A 43 -11.44 -7.37 -17.61
CA THR A 43 -10.73 -8.63 -17.42
C THR A 43 -9.53 -8.67 -18.37
N ARG A 44 -8.32 -8.80 -17.80
CA ARG A 44 -7.06 -8.91 -18.54
C ARG A 44 -6.35 -10.19 -18.09
N ASP A 45 -6.03 -11.07 -19.04
CA ASP A 45 -5.42 -12.39 -18.78
C ASP A 45 -6.14 -13.24 -17.72
N GLY A 46 -7.48 -13.23 -17.78
CA GLY A 46 -8.34 -13.97 -16.84
C GLY A 46 -8.33 -13.41 -15.41
N TYR A 47 -7.79 -12.21 -15.20
CA TYR A 47 -7.80 -11.49 -13.93
C TYR A 47 -8.74 -10.29 -14.04
N VAL A 48 -9.59 -10.09 -13.02
CA VAL A 48 -10.53 -8.97 -12.97
C VAL A 48 -9.86 -7.77 -12.30
N VAL A 49 -9.75 -6.67 -13.05
CA VAL A 49 -9.32 -5.38 -12.55
C VAL A 49 -10.55 -4.55 -12.23
N SER A 50 -10.81 -4.33 -10.94
CA SER A 50 -11.99 -3.58 -10.48
C SER A 50 -11.95 -2.10 -10.86
N GLU A 51 -13.11 -1.46 -10.85
CA GLU A 51 -13.21 0.00 -11.00
C GLU A 51 -12.33 0.75 -10.01
N MET A 52 -12.22 0.25 -8.77
CA MET A 52 -11.39 0.90 -7.76
C MET A 52 -9.91 0.88 -8.13
N MET A 53 -9.40 -0.25 -8.60
CA MET A 53 -8.01 -0.34 -9.08
C MET A 53 -7.79 0.52 -10.34
N LYS A 54 -8.77 0.58 -11.26
CA LYS A 54 -8.65 1.48 -12.42
C LYS A 54 -8.59 2.96 -11.99
N ARG A 55 -9.24 3.34 -10.89
CA ARG A 55 -9.16 4.70 -10.32
C ARG A 55 -7.82 4.99 -9.67
N THR A 56 -7.19 4.03 -9.00
CA THR A 56 -5.82 4.22 -8.48
C THR A 56 -4.82 4.39 -9.63
N TRP A 57 -4.90 3.55 -10.67
CA TRP A 57 -4.08 3.69 -11.87
C TRP A 57 -4.29 5.03 -12.58
N ALA A 58 -5.54 5.49 -12.69
CA ALA A 58 -5.87 6.80 -13.25
C ALA A 58 -5.15 7.95 -12.53
N VAL A 59 -5.11 7.89 -11.20
CA VAL A 59 -4.40 8.89 -10.39
C VAL A 59 -2.89 8.80 -10.58
N GLN A 60 -2.32 7.60 -10.57
CA GLN A 60 -0.88 7.39 -10.82
C GLN A 60 -0.45 7.88 -12.20
N LEU A 61 -1.24 7.59 -13.25
CA LEU A 61 -1.01 8.09 -14.61
C LEU A 61 -1.05 9.62 -14.67
N SER A 62 -1.92 10.25 -13.89
CA SER A 62 -2.02 11.72 -13.82
C SER A 62 -0.84 12.34 -13.08
N ILE A 63 -0.33 11.67 -12.03
CA ILE A 63 0.92 12.05 -11.38
C ILE A 63 2.09 11.93 -12.37
N LEU A 64 2.17 10.82 -13.11
CA LEU A 64 3.20 10.60 -14.11
C LEU A 64 3.14 11.68 -15.22
N ASP A 65 1.95 12.04 -15.71
CA ASP A 65 1.79 13.14 -16.68
C ASP A 65 2.30 14.47 -16.13
N SER A 66 1.96 14.81 -14.87
CA SER A 66 2.50 16.00 -14.22
C SER A 66 4.03 15.96 -14.11
N LEU A 67 4.62 14.81 -13.83
CA LEU A 67 6.06 14.64 -13.77
C LEU A 67 6.73 14.79 -15.14
N LYS A 68 6.14 14.22 -16.20
CA LYS A 68 6.66 14.32 -17.57
C LYS A 68 6.82 15.77 -18.02
N LYS A 69 5.94 16.69 -17.60
CA LYS A 69 6.08 18.14 -17.86
C LYS A 69 7.37 18.73 -17.27
N ILE A 70 7.78 18.29 -16.08
CA ILE A 70 9.03 18.71 -15.43
C ILE A 70 10.21 18.03 -16.14
N PHE A 71 10.08 16.75 -16.46
CA PHE A 71 11.11 15.99 -17.16
C PHE A 71 11.46 16.63 -18.50
N ASP A 72 10.46 16.96 -19.31
CA ASP A 72 10.64 17.60 -20.61
C ASP A 72 11.27 18.99 -20.49
N ARG A 73 10.86 19.78 -19.49
CA ARG A 73 11.37 21.14 -19.26
C ARG A 73 12.86 21.15 -18.92
N TYR A 74 13.29 20.22 -18.08
CA TYR A 74 14.66 20.16 -17.56
C TYR A 74 15.54 19.12 -18.25
N GLY A 75 15.00 18.38 -19.22
CA GLY A 75 15.70 17.31 -19.92
C GLY A 75 16.07 16.15 -19.00
N LEU A 76 15.21 15.82 -18.03
CA LEU A 76 15.45 14.76 -17.05
C LEU A 76 15.14 13.40 -17.66
N ARG A 77 16.05 12.45 -17.49
CA ARG A 77 15.82 11.07 -17.93
C ARG A 77 15.07 10.31 -16.84
N TYR A 78 14.08 9.54 -17.28
CA TYR A 78 13.37 8.59 -16.46
C TYR A 78 13.03 7.37 -17.32
N PHE A 79 12.79 6.25 -16.65
CA PHE A 79 12.49 4.99 -17.30
C PHE A 79 11.51 4.20 -16.44
N ALA A 80 10.57 3.48 -17.06
CA ALA A 80 9.81 2.46 -16.37
C ALA A 80 10.76 1.44 -15.73
N ASP A 81 10.45 1.01 -14.51
CA ASP A 81 11.21 -0.02 -13.80
C ASP A 81 10.26 -1.10 -13.23
N TYR A 82 10.83 -2.18 -12.69
CA TYR A 82 10.09 -3.26 -12.02
C TYR A 82 8.83 -3.75 -12.78
N GLY A 83 7.69 -3.86 -12.09
CA GLY A 83 6.42 -4.32 -12.64
C GLY A 83 5.90 -3.41 -13.75
N THR A 84 6.16 -2.11 -13.65
CA THR A 84 5.80 -1.12 -14.67
C THR A 84 6.53 -1.36 -15.99
N LEU A 85 7.84 -1.64 -15.96
CA LEU A 85 8.61 -1.98 -17.17
C LEU A 85 8.10 -3.29 -17.81
N LEU A 86 7.90 -4.33 -17.00
CA LEU A 86 7.38 -5.60 -17.46
C LEU A 86 5.97 -5.45 -18.05
N GLY A 87 5.12 -4.65 -17.40
CA GLY A 87 3.78 -4.31 -17.86
C GLY A 87 3.78 -3.57 -19.20
N ALA A 88 4.63 -2.55 -19.34
CA ALA A 88 4.77 -1.80 -20.59
C ALA A 88 5.09 -2.73 -21.78
N VAL A 89 5.97 -3.71 -21.57
CA VAL A 89 6.37 -4.66 -22.61
C VAL A 89 5.32 -5.73 -22.85
N ARG A 90 4.77 -6.34 -21.79
CA ARG A 90 3.89 -7.52 -21.89
C ARG A 90 2.43 -7.15 -22.16
N HIS A 91 1.91 -6.13 -21.49
CA HIS A 91 0.49 -5.75 -21.51
C HIS A 91 0.24 -4.39 -22.17
N LYS A 92 1.29 -3.64 -22.54
CA LYS A 92 1.20 -2.26 -23.01
C LYS A 92 0.53 -1.35 -21.98
N GLY A 93 0.82 -1.59 -20.70
CA GLY A 93 0.13 -0.96 -19.58
C GLY A 93 0.43 -1.68 -18.27
N TYR A 94 -0.42 -1.52 -17.26
CA TYR A 94 -0.27 -2.21 -15.98
C TYR A 94 -0.38 -3.73 -16.15
N ILE A 95 0.35 -4.45 -15.29
CA ILE A 95 0.09 -5.86 -15.04
C ILE A 95 -1.26 -5.95 -14.28
N PRO A 96 -2.19 -6.87 -14.62
CA PRO A 96 -3.55 -6.83 -14.07
C PRO A 96 -3.64 -6.90 -12.54
N TRP A 97 -2.67 -7.55 -11.90
CA TRP A 97 -2.59 -7.78 -10.44
C TRP A 97 -1.50 -6.92 -9.79
N ASP A 98 -1.26 -5.73 -10.34
CA ASP A 98 -0.24 -4.77 -9.90
C ASP A 98 -0.94 -3.45 -9.54
N ASP A 99 -0.47 -2.78 -8.49
CA ASP A 99 -1.16 -1.64 -7.89
C ASP A 99 -0.29 -0.41 -7.69
N ASP A 100 0.98 -0.45 -8.07
CA ASP A 100 1.94 0.63 -8.04
C ASP A 100 2.42 1.04 -9.45
N LEU A 101 3.14 2.17 -9.50
CA LEU A 101 3.81 2.65 -10.70
C LEU A 101 5.25 3.03 -10.35
N ASP A 102 6.17 2.26 -10.91
CA ASP A 102 7.59 2.36 -10.65
C ASP A 102 8.30 3.00 -11.84
N ILE A 103 8.95 4.12 -11.60
CA ILE A 103 9.96 4.67 -12.50
C ILE A 103 11.30 4.76 -11.80
N ALA A 104 12.34 4.93 -12.59
CA ALA A 104 13.67 5.14 -12.06
C ALA A 104 14.44 6.17 -12.88
N MET A 105 15.37 6.85 -12.21
CA MET A 105 16.07 8.02 -12.73
C MET A 105 17.55 7.98 -12.38
N PRO A 106 18.44 8.49 -13.24
CA PRO A 106 19.81 8.81 -12.84
C PRO A 106 19.81 9.70 -11.59
N ARG A 107 20.68 9.41 -10.62
CA ARG A 107 20.75 10.16 -9.36
C ARG A 107 20.76 11.68 -9.57
N ARG A 108 21.56 12.17 -10.52
CA ARG A 108 21.64 13.59 -10.87
C ARG A 108 20.29 14.17 -11.29
N ASP A 109 19.56 13.48 -12.15
CA ASP A 109 18.27 13.94 -12.67
C ASP A 109 17.21 13.92 -11.56
N MET A 110 17.27 12.94 -10.66
CA MET A 110 16.42 12.90 -9.46
C MET A 110 16.71 14.07 -8.50
N MET A 111 17.98 14.45 -8.31
CA MET A 111 18.32 15.64 -7.51
C MET A 111 17.76 16.91 -8.15
N THR A 112 17.89 17.07 -9.46
CA THR A 112 17.30 18.20 -10.19
C THR A 112 15.77 18.22 -10.07
N LEU A 113 15.09 17.07 -10.16
CA LEU A 113 13.64 16.98 -9.90
C LEU A 113 13.29 17.52 -8.50
N MET A 114 14.05 17.15 -7.47
CA MET A 114 13.82 17.63 -6.10
C MET A 114 14.08 19.12 -5.92
N GLU A 115 15.05 19.70 -6.64
CA GLU A 115 15.30 21.14 -6.66
C GLU A 115 14.12 21.95 -7.24
N HIS A 116 13.37 21.34 -8.16
CA HIS A 116 12.21 21.93 -8.84
C HIS A 116 10.86 21.37 -8.33
N ALA A 117 10.83 20.81 -7.11
CA ALA A 117 9.64 20.20 -6.52
C ALA A 117 8.47 21.19 -6.36
N ASP A 118 8.73 22.49 -6.28
CA ASP A 118 7.74 23.55 -6.19
C ASP A 118 7.02 23.86 -7.52
N GLU A 119 7.51 23.30 -8.64
CA GLU A 119 6.88 23.40 -9.96
C GLU A 119 5.86 22.29 -10.25
N LEU A 120 5.71 21.30 -9.36
CA LEU A 120 4.68 20.27 -9.48
C LEU A 120 3.27 20.89 -9.51
N ASP A 121 2.34 20.21 -10.20
CA ASP A 121 0.95 20.64 -10.27
C ASP A 121 0.37 20.80 -8.85
N ASP A 122 -0.49 21.82 -8.67
CA ASP A 122 -1.11 22.14 -7.39
C ASP A 122 -1.75 20.88 -6.80
N GLY A 123 -1.44 20.54 -5.54
CA GLY A 123 -1.98 19.34 -4.89
C GLY A 123 -1.13 18.07 -5.02
N LEU A 124 0.08 18.14 -5.57
CA LEU A 124 1.11 17.11 -5.45
C LEU A 124 2.22 17.50 -4.47
N ILE A 125 2.97 16.50 -4.00
CA ILE A 125 4.16 16.68 -3.17
C ILE A 125 5.15 15.54 -3.40
N ILE A 126 6.46 15.85 -3.38
CA ILE A 126 7.52 14.85 -3.28
C ILE A 126 7.78 14.55 -1.80
N ARG A 127 7.85 13.26 -1.44
CA ARG A 127 8.39 12.83 -0.13
C ARG A 127 9.70 12.09 -0.32
N SER A 128 10.69 12.47 0.48
CA SER A 128 12.03 11.89 0.47
C SER A 128 12.70 12.03 1.85
N VAL A 129 13.84 11.37 2.01
CA VAL A 129 14.69 11.53 3.21
C VAL A 129 15.20 12.97 3.40
N TYR A 130 15.20 13.77 2.33
CA TYR A 130 15.71 15.14 2.33
C TYR A 130 14.69 16.16 2.85
N ASN A 131 13.39 15.86 2.77
CA ASN A 131 12.32 16.81 3.08
C ASN A 131 11.36 16.34 4.19
N SER A 132 11.61 15.18 4.80
CA SER A 132 10.81 14.65 5.90
C SER A 132 11.67 14.00 6.99
N GLU A 133 11.40 14.33 8.26
CA GLU A 133 12.08 13.73 9.43
C GLU A 133 11.65 12.28 9.72
N THR A 134 10.55 11.83 9.12
CA THR A 134 9.93 10.53 9.38
C THR A 134 9.95 9.60 8.18
N TYR A 135 10.33 10.10 7.00
CA TYR A 135 10.44 9.30 5.79
C TYR A 135 11.74 8.48 5.80
N MET A 136 11.62 7.17 5.64
CA MET A 136 12.72 6.21 5.82
C MET A 136 12.96 5.32 4.58
N ASN A 137 12.23 5.57 3.50
CA ASN A 137 12.50 4.93 2.20
C ASN A 137 13.52 5.77 1.42
N PHE A 138 14.34 5.13 0.60
CA PHE A 138 15.42 5.81 -0.13
C PHE A 138 15.05 6.13 -1.58
N ASN A 139 14.01 5.50 -2.11
CA ASN A 139 13.30 6.02 -3.27
C ASN A 139 12.46 7.23 -2.86
N ILE A 140 12.29 8.18 -3.77
CA ILE A 140 11.36 9.28 -3.56
C ILE A 140 9.98 8.87 -4.07
N VAL A 141 8.93 9.40 -3.44
CA VAL A 141 7.56 9.22 -3.92
C VAL A 141 6.97 10.57 -4.29
N VAL A 142 6.26 10.60 -5.41
CA VAL A 142 5.41 11.74 -5.77
C VAL A 142 3.98 11.32 -5.50
N THR A 143 3.27 12.07 -4.67
CA THR A 143 1.95 11.69 -4.17
C THR A 143 1.04 12.91 -4.05
N GLN A 144 -0.25 12.71 -3.78
CA GLN A 144 -1.15 13.82 -3.50
C GLN A 144 -0.74 14.49 -2.17
N LYS A 145 -0.81 15.83 -2.16
CA LYS A 145 -0.63 16.63 -0.96
C LYS A 145 -1.88 16.53 -0.10
N VAL A 146 -1.88 15.54 0.80
CA VAL A 146 -2.96 15.27 1.75
C VAL A 146 -2.40 15.20 3.16
N GLU A 147 -3.04 15.92 4.10
CA GLU A 147 -2.72 15.86 5.53
C GLU A 147 -3.63 14.85 6.26
N THR A 148 -4.92 14.85 5.91
CA THR A 148 -5.94 13.93 6.43
C THR A 148 -6.77 13.35 5.30
N LEU A 149 -7.04 12.04 5.36
CA LEU A 149 -7.97 11.37 4.47
C LEU A 149 -9.40 11.72 4.91
N GLU A 150 -10.06 12.60 4.17
CA GLU A 150 -11.42 13.06 4.42
C GLU A 150 -12.25 13.01 3.13
N TRP A 151 -13.57 12.92 3.28
CA TRP A 151 -14.52 13.00 2.17
C TRP A 151 -14.62 14.44 1.66
N ASP A 152 -13.70 14.83 0.77
CA ASP A 152 -13.70 16.14 0.09
C ASP A 152 -14.14 15.97 -1.38
N GLU A 153 -15.29 16.54 -1.76
CA GLU A 153 -15.87 16.38 -3.11
C GLU A 153 -14.93 16.91 -4.20
N GLY A 154 -14.24 18.03 -3.97
CA GLY A 154 -13.30 18.59 -4.93
C GLY A 154 -12.09 17.67 -5.19
N ARG A 155 -11.56 17.05 -4.13
CA ARG A 155 -10.52 16.03 -4.21
C ARG A 155 -11.03 14.79 -4.93
N MET A 156 -12.22 14.30 -4.59
CA MET A 156 -12.79 13.11 -5.23
C MET A 156 -12.93 13.34 -6.74
N ASP A 157 -13.46 14.48 -7.18
CA ASP A 157 -13.54 14.82 -8.60
C ASP A 157 -12.15 14.91 -9.26
N LYS A 158 -11.21 15.59 -8.59
CA LYS A 158 -9.83 15.76 -9.10
C LYS A 158 -9.08 14.45 -9.26
N PHE A 159 -9.37 13.47 -8.41
CA PHE A 159 -8.69 12.18 -8.37
C PHE A 159 -9.60 11.03 -8.79
N TYR A 160 -10.54 11.29 -9.71
CA TYR A 160 -11.33 10.25 -10.39
C TYR A 160 -12.14 9.37 -9.43
N GLY A 161 -12.63 9.92 -8.32
CA GLY A 161 -13.33 9.19 -7.27
C GLY A 161 -12.44 8.25 -6.44
N CYS A 162 -11.11 8.37 -6.55
CA CYS A 162 -10.17 7.61 -5.73
C CYS A 162 -10.01 8.27 -4.35
N PRO A 163 -10.39 7.58 -3.26
CA PRO A 163 -10.26 8.16 -1.92
C PRO A 163 -8.83 8.02 -1.37
N PHE A 164 -8.00 7.16 -1.96
CA PHE A 164 -6.70 6.76 -1.43
C PHE A 164 -5.58 7.74 -1.74
N ILE A 165 -4.48 7.62 -0.99
CA ILE A 165 -3.23 8.31 -1.31
C ILE A 165 -2.45 7.43 -2.30
N CYS A 166 -2.56 7.72 -3.58
CA CYS A 166 -1.76 7.06 -4.62
C CYS A 166 -0.40 7.75 -4.81
N TYR A 167 0.59 7.00 -5.26
CA TYR A 167 1.92 7.54 -5.50
C TYR A 167 2.59 6.88 -6.70
N VAL A 168 3.58 7.59 -7.23
CA VAL A 168 4.56 7.07 -8.19
C VAL A 168 5.89 6.94 -7.45
N ASP A 169 6.45 5.73 -7.46
CA ASP A 169 7.76 5.44 -6.91
C ASP A 169 8.85 5.84 -7.92
N ILE A 170 9.86 6.58 -7.44
CA ILE A 170 10.99 7.01 -8.25
C ILE A 170 12.27 6.50 -7.58
N PHE A 171 12.83 5.45 -8.17
CA PHE A 171 14.05 4.82 -7.69
C PHE A 171 15.30 5.53 -8.24
N PRO A 172 16.29 5.83 -7.39
CA PRO A 172 17.56 6.32 -7.88
C PRO A 172 18.37 5.20 -8.52
N TRP A 173 19.03 5.53 -9.63
CA TRP A 173 20.09 4.72 -10.20
C TRP A 173 21.43 5.22 -9.72
N ASP A 174 22.02 4.44 -8.82
CA ASP A 174 23.34 4.68 -8.27
C ASP A 174 24.37 3.78 -8.96
N TYR A 175 25.58 4.29 -9.13
CA TYR A 175 26.69 3.54 -9.69
C TYR A 175 27.18 2.49 -8.69
N ILE A 176 27.43 1.28 -9.17
CA ILE A 176 27.94 0.17 -8.35
C ILE A 176 29.43 -0.03 -8.63
N PRO A 177 30.31 -0.02 -7.61
CA PRO A 177 31.74 -0.19 -7.81
C PRO A 177 32.10 -1.46 -8.58
N ARG A 178 33.00 -1.32 -9.55
CA ARG A 178 33.67 -2.43 -10.24
C ARG A 178 34.62 -3.16 -9.30
N ASP A 179 35.30 -2.42 -8.43
CA ASP A 179 36.22 -2.99 -7.43
C ASP A 179 35.44 -3.64 -6.29
N GLU A 180 35.72 -4.92 -6.01
CA GLU A 180 34.97 -5.69 -5.02
C GLU A 180 35.18 -5.21 -3.58
N ASP A 181 36.37 -4.69 -3.25
CA ASP A 181 36.67 -4.25 -1.90
C ASP A 181 36.01 -2.90 -1.62
N GLN A 182 35.98 -2.00 -2.62
CA GLN A 182 35.18 -0.78 -2.57
C GLN A 182 33.69 -1.07 -2.43
N LEU A 183 33.17 -2.05 -3.18
CA LEU A 183 31.78 -2.47 -3.05
C LEU A 183 31.48 -3.01 -1.65
N LYS A 184 32.30 -3.91 -1.12
CA LYS A 184 32.13 -4.47 0.24
C LYS A 184 32.16 -3.38 1.30
N LEU A 185 33.07 -2.40 1.15
CA LEU A 185 33.15 -1.26 2.04
C LEU A 185 31.87 -0.41 1.97
N GLN A 186 31.41 -0.07 0.76
CA GLN A 186 30.21 0.72 0.55
C GLN A 186 28.96 0.03 1.12
N ILE A 187 28.78 -1.27 0.86
CA ILE A 187 27.71 -2.09 1.46
C ILE A 187 27.81 -2.08 2.99
N SER A 188 29.00 -2.31 3.54
CA SER A 188 29.19 -2.36 5.01
C SER A 188 28.86 -1.02 5.67
N MET A 189 29.27 0.09 5.06
CA MET A 189 28.97 1.44 5.54
C MET A 189 27.46 1.74 5.45
N HIS A 190 26.84 1.40 4.32
CA HIS A 190 25.42 1.61 4.10
C HIS A 190 24.57 0.77 5.08
N SER A 191 24.84 -0.54 5.20
CA SER A 191 24.16 -1.42 6.15
C SER A 191 24.33 -0.96 7.59
N LEU A 192 25.49 -0.40 7.97
CA LEU A 192 25.65 0.19 9.30
C LEU A 192 24.72 1.39 9.50
N ALA A 193 24.70 2.35 8.57
CA ALA A 193 23.83 3.52 8.66
C ALA A 193 22.33 3.14 8.65
N PHE A 194 21.95 2.20 7.77
CA PHE A 194 20.61 1.66 7.65
C PHE A 194 20.16 0.97 8.95
N ASN A 195 20.97 0.07 9.50
CA ASN A 195 20.62 -0.63 10.74
C ASN A 195 20.49 0.34 11.93
N LEU A 196 21.41 1.30 12.06
CA LEU A 196 21.31 2.34 13.09
C LEU A 196 20.03 3.16 12.98
N MET A 197 19.58 3.44 11.75
CA MET A 197 18.32 4.15 11.51
C MET A 197 17.12 3.33 12.02
N TYR A 198 17.06 2.02 11.76
CA TYR A 198 15.98 1.15 12.26
C TYR A 198 16.04 0.94 13.78
N ASP A 199 17.24 0.72 14.34
CA ASP A 199 17.46 0.61 15.77
C ASP A 199 16.99 1.88 16.48
N LEU A 200 17.35 3.06 15.94
CA LEU A 200 16.90 4.34 16.45
C LEU A 200 15.37 4.47 16.40
N ARG A 201 14.72 4.09 15.29
CA ARG A 201 13.26 4.11 15.20
C ARG A 201 12.62 3.26 16.31
N ASN A 202 13.16 2.07 16.57
CA ASN A 202 12.66 1.19 17.63
C ASN A 202 12.85 1.80 19.02
N ILE A 203 14.00 2.43 19.27
CA ILE A 203 14.28 3.17 20.51
C ILE A 203 13.34 4.37 20.68
N GLU A 204 13.12 5.16 19.63
CA GLU A 204 12.20 6.30 19.63
C GLU A 204 10.78 5.86 19.98
N ILE A 205 10.31 4.76 19.40
CA ILE A 205 9.02 4.16 19.73
C ILE A 205 8.97 3.73 21.21
N ALA A 206 9.96 2.96 21.67
CA ALA A 206 9.92 2.32 22.98
C ALA A 206 10.15 3.28 24.16
N LEU A 207 11.04 4.27 24.00
CA LEU A 207 11.49 5.15 25.08
C LEU A 207 10.98 6.58 24.95
N PHE A 208 10.55 6.99 23.76
CA PHE A 208 10.17 8.38 23.46
C PHE A 208 8.78 8.52 22.84
N ASN A 209 7.95 7.46 22.90
CA ASN A 209 6.60 7.44 22.33
C ASN A 209 6.56 7.88 20.85
N GLY A 210 7.59 7.49 20.08
CA GLY A 210 7.73 7.81 18.66
C GLY A 210 8.32 9.20 18.36
N ARG A 211 8.60 10.04 19.37
CA ARG A 211 9.24 11.34 19.16
C ARG A 211 10.67 11.17 18.66
N THR A 212 11.05 11.93 17.63
CA THR A 212 12.44 11.97 17.13
C THR A 212 13.41 12.58 18.14
N VAL A 213 14.61 12.03 18.22
CA VAL A 213 15.64 12.46 19.20
C VAL A 213 16.99 12.77 18.53
N SER A 214 17.81 13.56 19.22
CA SER A 214 19.21 13.82 18.82
C SER A 214 20.19 12.85 19.46
N LEU A 215 21.40 12.74 18.90
CA LEU A 215 22.47 11.92 19.49
C LEU A 215 22.91 12.47 20.87
N ARG A 216 22.83 13.79 21.09
CA ARG A 216 23.08 14.41 22.40
C ARG A 216 22.05 13.97 23.44
N GLU A 217 20.77 13.90 23.08
CA GLU A 217 19.73 13.37 23.98
C GLU A 217 20.05 11.93 24.38
N LEU A 218 20.39 11.07 23.41
CA LEU A 218 20.69 9.66 23.65
C LEU A 218 21.94 9.45 24.53
N ASN A 219 22.94 10.33 24.44
CA ASN A 219 24.17 10.27 25.23
C ASN A 219 24.01 10.65 26.71
N ARG A 220 22.81 11.02 27.18
CA ARG A 220 22.58 11.29 28.60
C ARG A 220 22.79 10.03 29.45
N LEU A 221 23.43 10.18 30.60
CA LEU A 221 23.81 9.07 31.47
C LEU A 221 22.60 8.20 31.88
N GLU A 222 21.44 8.82 32.10
CA GLU A 222 20.22 8.08 32.45
C GLU A 222 19.73 7.13 31.34
N LEU A 223 20.10 7.36 30.08
CA LEU A 223 19.70 6.58 28.91
C LEU A 223 20.76 5.55 28.50
N GLN A 224 22.05 5.82 28.77
CA GLN A 224 23.15 4.90 28.45
C GLN A 224 23.10 3.58 29.24
N LYS A 225 22.23 3.45 30.24
CA LYS A 225 21.95 2.18 30.93
C LYS A 225 21.18 1.17 30.07
N TYR A 226 20.45 1.64 29.04
CA TYR A 226 19.74 0.76 28.12
C TYR A 226 20.72 0.26 27.06
N LYS A 227 20.88 -1.07 26.95
CA LYS A 227 21.85 -1.69 26.04
C LYS A 227 21.68 -1.21 24.60
N ASP A 228 20.45 -1.16 24.09
CA ASP A 228 20.17 -0.75 22.72
C ASP A 228 20.57 0.71 22.46
N VAL A 229 20.38 1.59 23.45
CA VAL A 229 20.81 3.00 23.37
C VAL A 229 22.34 3.08 23.37
N TYR A 230 23.03 2.32 24.22
CA TYR A 230 24.48 2.27 24.25
C TYR A 230 25.06 1.74 22.93
N ASP A 231 24.52 0.64 22.39
CA ASP A 231 24.98 0.05 21.14
C ASP A 231 24.75 1.01 19.96
N LEU A 232 23.60 1.70 19.92
CA LEU A 232 23.32 2.74 18.94
C LEU A 232 24.33 3.89 18.99
N THR A 233 24.68 4.40 20.18
CA THR A 233 25.65 5.49 20.31
C THR A 233 27.06 5.05 19.90
N GLN A 234 27.48 3.83 20.26
CA GLN A 234 28.75 3.26 19.79
C GLN A 234 28.76 3.06 18.26
N GLY A 235 27.65 2.59 17.69
CA GLY A 235 27.49 2.46 16.26
C GLY A 235 27.57 3.79 15.52
N CYS A 236 26.97 4.85 16.05
CA CYS A 236 27.09 6.21 15.52
C CYS A 236 28.55 6.72 15.59
N CYS A 237 29.28 6.43 16.66
CA CYS A 237 30.71 6.75 16.77
C CYS A 237 31.55 6.03 15.69
N LYS A 238 31.28 4.73 15.48
CA LYS A 238 31.93 3.92 14.44
C LYS A 238 31.63 4.48 13.05
N LEU A 239 30.35 4.75 12.75
CA LEU A 239 29.92 5.35 11.50
C LEU A 239 30.63 6.69 11.27
N GLY A 240 30.66 7.58 12.28
CA GLY A 240 31.36 8.86 12.18
C GLY A 240 32.87 8.72 11.90
N GLY A 241 33.53 7.66 12.41
CA GLY A 241 34.91 7.34 12.06
C GLY A 241 35.09 6.95 10.59
N LEU A 242 34.17 6.14 10.06
CA LEU A 242 34.15 5.76 8.64
C LEU A 242 33.89 6.97 7.75
N LEU A 243 32.91 7.81 8.09
CA LEU A 243 32.60 9.04 7.35
C LEU A 243 33.81 9.97 7.25
N ARG A 244 34.54 10.21 8.35
CA ARG A 244 35.77 11.02 8.29
C ARG A 244 36.84 10.47 7.36
N SER A 245 36.87 9.16 7.16
CA SER A 245 37.87 8.49 6.35
C SER A 245 37.50 8.46 4.86
N TYR A 246 36.22 8.29 4.54
CA TYR A 246 35.75 8.01 3.18
C TYR A 246 34.79 9.07 2.60
N LEU A 247 34.09 9.83 3.43
CA LEU A 247 33.11 10.86 3.06
C LEU A 247 33.21 12.09 3.97
N PRO A 248 34.35 12.82 3.96
CA PRO A 248 34.63 13.88 4.94
C PRO A 248 33.73 15.12 4.82
N SER A 249 32.93 15.24 3.75
CA SER A 249 31.95 16.31 3.54
C SER A 249 30.70 16.17 4.41
N ILE A 250 30.45 14.98 4.97
CA ILE A 250 29.27 14.70 5.81
C ILE A 250 29.69 14.28 7.21
N SER A 251 28.91 14.67 8.21
CA SER A 251 29.13 14.31 9.61
C SER A 251 27.81 14.26 10.38
N ILE A 252 27.80 13.57 11.51
CA ILE A 252 26.63 13.51 12.40
C ILE A 252 26.65 14.76 13.29
N ASP A 253 25.66 15.63 13.12
CA ASP A 253 25.38 16.74 14.02
C ASP A 253 24.66 16.21 15.27
N THR A 254 25.33 16.29 16.41
CA THR A 254 24.84 15.72 17.67
C THR A 254 23.58 16.40 18.21
N ASP A 255 23.30 17.62 17.78
CA ASP A 255 22.17 18.43 18.26
C ASP A 255 20.90 18.27 17.42
N LYS A 256 21.05 17.87 16.16
CA LYS A 256 19.92 17.69 15.24
C LYS A 256 19.28 16.31 15.40
N LYS A 257 18.07 16.18 14.83
CA LYS A 257 17.33 14.91 14.80
C LYS A 257 18.17 13.85 14.11
N LEU A 258 18.43 12.75 14.81
CA LEU A 258 19.41 11.76 14.37
C LEU A 258 18.86 10.89 13.24
N ARG A 259 17.56 10.53 13.28
CA ARG A 259 16.98 9.60 12.31
C ARG A 259 17.11 10.07 10.87
N GLN A 260 16.69 11.30 10.58
CA GLN A 260 16.82 11.87 9.23
C GLN A 260 18.29 11.96 8.79
N GLN A 261 19.20 12.33 9.70
CA GLN A 261 20.63 12.36 9.39
C GLN A 261 21.15 10.98 9.00
N LEU A 262 20.75 9.92 9.71
CA LEU A 262 21.12 8.54 9.36
C LEU A 262 20.54 8.13 7.99
N CYS A 263 19.30 8.52 7.66
CA CYS A 263 18.73 8.32 6.33
C CYS A 263 19.57 9.01 5.24
N ILE A 264 19.88 10.31 5.43
CA ILE A 264 20.67 11.09 4.46
C ILE A 264 22.08 10.53 4.32
N ILE A 265 22.70 10.10 5.43
CA ILE A 265 24.02 9.47 5.42
C ILE A 265 23.98 8.16 4.62
N ALA A 266 22.99 7.30 4.84
CA ALA A 266 22.84 6.06 4.08
C ALA A 266 22.64 6.36 2.59
N ASP A 267 21.75 7.29 2.21
CA ASP A 267 21.55 7.67 0.81
C ASP A 267 22.81 8.31 0.19
N THR A 268 23.61 9.04 0.97
CA THR A 268 24.89 9.60 0.49
C THR A 268 25.94 8.50 0.27
N ILE A 269 25.98 7.49 1.14
CA ILE A 269 26.88 6.33 0.98
C ILE A 269 26.50 5.54 -0.28
N ALA A 270 25.22 5.39 -0.60
CA ALA A 270 24.76 4.76 -1.84
C ALA A 270 25.32 5.45 -3.10
N GLN A 271 25.55 6.76 -3.04
CA GLN A 271 26.05 7.58 -4.15
C GLN A 271 27.58 7.65 -4.27
N MET A 272 28.32 6.99 -3.36
CA MET A 272 29.76 7.21 -3.21
C MET A 272 30.61 6.73 -4.40
N CYS A 273 30.08 5.85 -5.25
CA CYS A 273 30.80 5.36 -6.43
C CYS A 273 30.71 6.37 -7.60
N PRO A 274 31.84 6.87 -8.12
CA PRO A 274 31.86 7.61 -9.38
C PRO A 274 31.52 6.74 -10.58
N GLU A 275 31.00 7.35 -11.65
CA GLU A 275 30.60 6.65 -12.88
C GLU A 275 31.76 5.93 -13.58
N GLU A 276 32.94 6.53 -13.59
CA GLU A 276 34.16 5.99 -14.21
C GLU A 276 34.61 4.68 -13.56
N ASN A 277 34.23 4.47 -12.29
CA ASN A 277 34.58 3.30 -11.50
C ASN A 277 33.52 2.21 -11.53
N ALA A 278 32.42 2.43 -12.27
CA ALA A 278 31.29 1.51 -12.34
C ALA A 278 31.07 0.96 -13.76
N ASP A 279 30.72 -0.32 -13.83
CA ASP A 279 30.17 -0.96 -15.04
C ASP A 279 28.64 -1.16 -14.94
N TYR A 280 28.11 -0.99 -13.73
CA TYR A 280 26.73 -1.32 -13.37
C TYR A 280 26.06 -0.17 -12.63
N VAL A 281 24.74 -0.12 -12.74
CA VAL A 281 23.88 0.80 -12.00
C VAL A 281 22.72 0.03 -11.39
N ASP A 282 22.29 0.42 -10.20
CA ASP A 282 21.12 -0.17 -9.55
C ASP A 282 20.55 0.73 -8.44
N TYR A 283 19.41 0.33 -7.89
CA TYR A 283 18.95 0.85 -6.60
C TYR A 283 19.76 0.23 -5.47
N PHE A 284 20.73 0.98 -4.94
CA PHE A 284 21.78 0.45 -4.06
C PHE A 284 21.25 -0.30 -2.83
N VAL A 285 20.11 0.14 -2.27
CA VAL A 285 19.53 -0.39 -1.02
C VAL A 285 19.25 -1.89 -1.08
N ILE A 286 18.90 -2.43 -2.24
CA ILE A 286 18.62 -3.86 -2.44
C ILE A 286 19.84 -4.73 -2.12
N ASN A 287 21.06 -4.19 -2.30
CA ASN A 287 22.30 -4.93 -2.01
C ASN A 287 22.68 -4.96 -0.52
N SER A 288 21.91 -4.28 0.35
CA SER A 288 22.24 -4.11 1.77
C SER A 288 21.53 -5.11 2.69
N GLY A 289 20.52 -5.82 2.17
CA GLY A 289 19.65 -6.75 2.89
C GLY A 289 20.10 -8.22 2.89
N GLY A 290 21.26 -8.53 2.31
CA GLY A 290 21.84 -9.88 2.35
C GLY A 290 21.31 -10.86 1.31
N GLU A 291 20.43 -10.46 0.40
CA GLU A 291 20.19 -11.21 -0.82
C GLU A 291 21.39 -11.06 -1.76
N ALA A 292 21.76 -12.16 -2.42
CA ALA A 292 22.85 -12.17 -3.39
C ALA A 292 22.70 -11.00 -4.36
N VAL A 293 23.82 -10.37 -4.73
CA VAL A 293 23.89 -9.32 -5.75
C VAL A 293 22.97 -9.70 -6.90
N GLN A 294 21.81 -9.05 -6.99
CA GLN A 294 20.87 -9.23 -8.09
C GLN A 294 21.65 -9.01 -9.39
N PRO A 295 21.32 -9.71 -10.49
CA PRO A 295 22.00 -9.52 -11.76
C PRO A 295 21.95 -8.04 -12.14
N ARG A 296 23.12 -7.40 -12.08
CA ARG A 296 23.22 -5.94 -12.11
C ARG A 296 22.93 -5.43 -13.52
N LYS A 297 22.16 -4.34 -13.61
CA LYS A 297 21.91 -3.65 -14.89
C LYS A 297 23.23 -3.02 -15.35
N ARG A 298 23.71 -3.38 -16.54
CA ARG A 298 24.87 -2.69 -17.13
C ARG A 298 24.48 -1.25 -17.41
N LYS A 299 25.37 -0.31 -17.09
CA LYS A 299 25.09 1.12 -17.31
C LYS A 299 24.78 1.46 -18.77
N GLU A 300 25.43 0.74 -19.70
CA GLU A 300 25.25 0.91 -21.15
C GLU A 300 23.83 0.59 -21.64
N TRP A 301 23.10 -0.28 -20.93
CA TRP A 301 21.72 -0.67 -21.30
C TRP A 301 20.73 0.48 -21.16
N GLN A 302 21.10 1.53 -20.43
CA GLN A 302 20.24 2.65 -20.06
C GLN A 302 20.78 3.99 -20.61
N GLU A 303 21.69 3.94 -21.60
CA GLU A 303 22.25 5.12 -22.26
C GLU A 303 21.23 5.86 -23.15
N SER A 304 20.28 5.12 -23.73
CA SER A 304 19.22 5.68 -24.57
C SER A 304 17.85 5.11 -24.18
N SER A 305 16.79 5.83 -24.53
CA SER A 305 15.42 5.44 -24.30
C SER A 305 14.62 5.32 -25.60
N ILE A 306 13.55 4.54 -25.54
CA ILE A 306 12.46 4.52 -26.49
C ILE A 306 11.13 4.68 -25.74
N GLU A 307 10.11 5.19 -26.41
CA GLU A 307 8.75 5.24 -25.86
C GLU A 307 7.98 3.97 -26.25
N LEU A 308 7.42 3.28 -25.25
CA LEU A 308 6.49 2.17 -25.47
C LEU A 308 5.05 2.59 -25.12
N PRO A 309 4.02 2.00 -25.76
CA PRO A 309 2.65 2.20 -25.35
C PRO A 309 2.43 1.80 -23.88
N PHE A 310 1.73 2.63 -23.12
CA PHE A 310 1.37 2.37 -21.73
C PHE A 310 -0.03 2.91 -21.44
N GLU A 311 -0.99 1.99 -21.29
CA GLU A 311 -2.42 2.26 -21.25
C GLU A 311 -2.87 3.10 -22.46
N PHE A 312 -3.26 4.36 -22.24
CA PHE A 312 -3.68 5.29 -23.30
C PHE A 312 -2.61 6.36 -23.62
N GLY A 313 -1.41 6.22 -23.09
CA GLY A 313 -0.26 7.08 -23.35
C GLY A 313 0.99 6.29 -23.72
N THR A 314 2.14 6.84 -23.35
CA THR A 314 3.44 6.19 -23.53
C THR A 314 4.29 6.34 -22.27
N ILE A 315 5.24 5.42 -22.10
CA ILE A 315 6.24 5.48 -21.06
C ILE A 315 7.64 5.25 -21.66
N SER A 316 8.61 6.01 -21.17
CA SER A 316 10.03 5.84 -21.51
C SER A 316 10.54 4.53 -20.94
N VAL A 317 11.22 3.72 -21.75
CA VAL A 317 11.95 2.53 -21.33
C VAL A 317 13.36 2.53 -21.90
N PRO A 318 14.33 1.84 -21.28
CA PRO A 318 15.68 1.75 -21.82
C PRO A 318 15.66 1.05 -23.18
N SER A 319 16.42 1.50 -24.18
CA SER A 319 16.44 0.84 -25.51
C SER A 319 16.80 -0.65 -25.45
N GLU A 320 17.57 -1.05 -24.43
CA GLU A 320 17.99 -2.42 -24.16
C GLU A 320 17.11 -3.12 -23.10
N TYR A 321 15.85 -2.68 -22.94
CA TYR A 321 14.92 -3.19 -21.92
C TYR A 321 14.79 -4.72 -21.90
N ILE A 322 14.94 -5.41 -23.04
CA ILE A 322 14.89 -6.87 -23.12
C ILE A 322 15.95 -7.50 -22.22
N LYS A 323 17.19 -6.99 -22.25
CA LYS A 323 18.30 -7.49 -21.41
C LYS A 323 18.00 -7.28 -19.92
N ILE A 324 17.39 -6.14 -19.58
CA ILE A 324 17.00 -5.81 -18.21
C ILE A 324 15.91 -6.78 -17.73
N ILE A 325 14.84 -6.96 -18.51
CA ILE A 325 13.75 -7.87 -18.16
C ILE A 325 14.22 -9.31 -18.06
N GLU A 326 14.98 -9.82 -19.03
CA GLU A 326 15.49 -11.20 -19.02
C GLU A 326 16.40 -11.48 -17.82
N SER A 327 17.22 -10.49 -17.43
CA SER A 327 18.08 -10.62 -16.24
C SER A 327 17.29 -10.76 -14.95
N LYS A 328 16.12 -10.13 -14.86
CA LYS A 328 15.31 -10.03 -13.62
C LYS A 328 14.20 -11.07 -13.53
N TYR A 329 13.55 -11.34 -14.65
CA TYR A 329 12.34 -12.18 -14.72
C TYR A 329 12.55 -13.47 -15.51
N GLY A 330 13.74 -13.69 -16.10
CA GLY A 330 14.03 -14.84 -16.95
C GLY A 330 13.60 -14.64 -18.40
N ILE A 331 14.02 -15.55 -19.27
CA ILE A 331 13.74 -15.50 -20.73
C ILE A 331 12.26 -15.75 -21.07
N ASP A 332 11.51 -16.30 -20.13
CA ASP A 332 10.10 -16.64 -20.22
C ASP A 332 9.20 -15.55 -19.60
N TYR A 333 9.72 -14.32 -19.41
CA TYR A 333 9.00 -13.17 -18.83
C TYR A 333 7.63 -12.85 -19.49
N MET A 334 7.43 -13.29 -20.74
CA MET A 334 6.15 -13.13 -21.45
C MET A 334 5.06 -14.08 -20.95
N ILE A 335 5.41 -15.15 -20.21
CA ILE A 335 4.46 -16.02 -19.52
C ILE A 335 4.02 -15.32 -18.24
N PRO A 336 2.72 -14.98 -18.09
CA PRO A 336 2.26 -14.30 -16.88
C PRO A 336 2.32 -15.23 -15.67
N VAL A 337 2.93 -14.74 -14.58
CA VAL A 337 2.93 -15.39 -13.27
C VAL A 337 2.28 -14.43 -12.28
N ARG A 338 1.21 -14.89 -11.62
CA ARG A 338 0.42 -14.06 -10.71
C ARG A 338 1.05 -14.00 -9.32
N PHE A 339 0.87 -12.87 -8.64
CA PHE A 339 1.18 -12.67 -7.22
C PHE A 339 2.63 -12.99 -6.82
N THR A 340 3.59 -12.58 -7.65
CA THR A 340 5.04 -12.71 -7.39
C THR A 340 5.70 -11.39 -6.98
N SER A 341 4.91 -10.37 -6.66
CA SER A 341 5.40 -9.08 -6.20
C SER A 341 5.98 -9.16 -4.78
N SER A 342 6.84 -8.21 -4.44
CA SER A 342 7.46 -8.08 -3.11
C SER A 342 6.64 -7.25 -2.12
N HIS A 343 5.47 -6.77 -2.52
CA HIS A 343 4.56 -5.97 -1.70
C HIS A 343 3.20 -6.65 -1.56
N SER A 344 2.42 -6.20 -0.56
CA SER A 344 1.04 -6.63 -0.38
C SER A 344 0.12 -6.01 -1.42
N TYR A 345 -0.94 -6.74 -1.80
CA TYR A 345 -1.97 -6.27 -2.71
C TYR A 345 -3.39 -6.40 -2.11
N PRO A 346 -4.31 -5.45 -2.35
CA PRO A 346 -4.03 -4.11 -2.88
C PRO A 346 -3.42 -3.21 -1.80
N PHE A 347 -2.63 -2.20 -2.19
CA PHE A 347 -1.96 -1.27 -1.26
C PHE A 347 -2.95 -0.54 -0.34
N TYR A 348 -4.18 -0.31 -0.82
CA TYR A 348 -5.22 0.44 -0.11
C TYR A 348 -6.04 -0.41 0.87
N ARG A 349 -5.71 -1.68 1.10
CA ARG A 349 -6.47 -2.58 2.00
C ARG A 349 -6.74 -1.94 3.37
N ASP A 350 -5.71 -1.37 3.99
CA ASP A 350 -5.86 -0.73 5.31
C ASP A 350 -6.57 0.63 5.22
N GLU A 351 -6.40 1.37 4.12
CA GLU A 351 -7.07 2.66 3.91
C GLU A 351 -8.59 2.50 3.79
N ILE A 352 -9.06 1.44 3.12
CA ILE A 352 -10.50 1.12 3.07
C ILE A 352 -11.05 0.92 4.47
N ARG A 353 -10.39 0.10 5.31
CA ARG A 353 -10.84 -0.20 6.67
C ARG A 353 -11.00 1.08 7.50
N VAL A 354 -10.08 2.03 7.35
CA VAL A 354 -10.16 3.33 8.02
C VAL A 354 -11.35 4.15 7.51
N LEU A 355 -11.53 4.26 6.20
CA LEU A 355 -12.57 5.12 5.59
C LEU A 355 -13.99 4.61 5.84
N ILE A 356 -14.19 3.30 5.92
CA ILE A 356 -15.49 2.70 6.22
C ILE A 356 -15.76 2.62 7.74
N GLY A 357 -14.75 2.82 8.58
CA GLY A 357 -14.88 2.78 10.04
C GLY A 357 -14.82 1.37 10.65
N GLY A 358 -14.15 0.42 9.98
CA GLY A 358 -13.99 -0.97 10.43
C GLY A 358 -14.50 -2.00 9.43
N ASP A 359 -13.82 -3.14 9.37
CA ASP A 359 -14.17 -4.29 8.53
C ASP A 359 -14.99 -5.36 9.28
N THR A 360 -15.38 -6.43 8.58
CA THR A 360 -16.15 -7.53 9.17
C THR A 360 -15.45 -8.19 10.35
N GLY A 361 -16.13 -8.16 11.50
CA GLY A 361 -15.65 -8.69 12.77
C GLY A 361 -14.72 -7.77 13.55
N GLU A 362 -14.46 -6.53 13.12
CA GLU A 362 -13.53 -5.62 13.82
C GLU A 362 -13.91 -5.24 15.24
N ILE A 363 -15.20 -5.34 15.56
CA ILE A 363 -15.69 -5.17 16.93
C ILE A 363 -15.27 -6.31 17.87
N LEU A 364 -14.75 -7.43 17.34
CA LEU A 364 -14.35 -8.59 18.14
C LEU A 364 -12.99 -8.35 18.81
N THR A 365 -13.01 -8.46 20.13
CA THR A 365 -11.82 -8.60 20.96
C THR A 365 -11.14 -9.96 20.74
N ASP A 366 -9.92 -10.13 21.25
CA ASP A 366 -9.20 -11.41 21.15
C ASP A 366 -9.81 -12.55 21.98
N ALA A 367 -10.68 -12.21 22.93
CA ALA A 367 -11.42 -13.15 23.76
C ALA A 367 -12.80 -12.55 24.09
N PRO A 368 -13.83 -13.37 24.31
CA PRO A 368 -15.15 -12.86 24.62
C PRO A 368 -15.16 -12.15 25.97
N LEU A 369 -15.90 -11.04 26.06
CA LEU A 369 -16.04 -10.25 27.30
C LEU A 369 -16.91 -10.96 28.35
N SER A 370 -17.71 -11.93 27.93
CA SER A 370 -18.59 -12.77 28.74
C SER A 370 -18.68 -14.16 28.12
N ASP A 371 -19.12 -15.17 28.88
CA ASP A 371 -19.26 -16.53 28.36
C ASP A 371 -20.20 -16.56 27.13
N PRO A 372 -19.74 -17.00 25.94
CA PRO A 372 -20.56 -17.06 24.74
C PRO A 372 -21.59 -18.18 24.85
N SER A 373 -22.81 -17.83 25.26
CA SER A 373 -23.89 -18.79 25.41
C SER A 373 -24.88 -18.73 24.25
N VAL A 374 -25.45 -19.88 23.89
CA VAL A 374 -26.51 -19.96 22.86
C VAL A 374 -27.69 -19.07 23.23
N GLU A 375 -27.96 -18.84 24.52
CA GLU A 375 -28.99 -17.92 25.00
C GLU A 375 -28.75 -16.45 24.60
N SER A 376 -27.51 -16.08 24.29
CA SER A 376 -27.17 -14.75 23.75
C SER A 376 -27.69 -14.54 22.33
N ILE A 377 -28.01 -15.63 21.61
CA ILE A 377 -28.64 -15.57 20.30
C ILE A 377 -30.12 -15.20 20.47
N PRO A 378 -30.61 -14.14 19.78
CA PRO A 378 -32.02 -13.76 19.79
C PRO A 378 -32.93 -14.95 19.53
N LYS A 379 -34.03 -15.06 20.30
CA LYS A 379 -34.92 -16.24 20.23
C LYS A 379 -35.39 -16.55 18.80
N GLN A 380 -35.73 -15.52 18.03
CA GLN A 380 -36.16 -15.67 16.64
C GLN A 380 -35.08 -16.34 15.76
N ILE A 381 -33.81 -15.96 15.97
CA ILE A 381 -32.68 -16.58 15.29
C ILE A 381 -32.48 -18.01 15.80
N ARG A 382 -32.53 -18.25 17.11
CA ARG A 382 -32.43 -19.62 17.67
C ARG A 382 -33.46 -20.57 17.09
N ASP A 383 -34.72 -20.16 17.04
CA ASP A 383 -35.80 -20.98 16.50
C ASP A 383 -35.55 -21.31 15.01
N PHE A 384 -34.93 -20.39 14.27
CA PHE A 384 -34.54 -20.58 12.86
C PHE A 384 -33.35 -21.54 12.68
N LEU A 385 -32.47 -21.64 13.67
CA LEU A 385 -31.31 -22.55 13.66
C LEU A 385 -31.67 -24.00 13.97
N LEU A 386 -32.88 -24.28 14.46
CA LEU A 386 -33.31 -25.64 14.82
C LEU A 386 -33.90 -26.38 13.62
N LYS A 387 -33.57 -27.66 13.51
CA LYS A 387 -34.25 -28.65 12.67
C LYS A 387 -35.56 -29.08 13.31
N ASP A 388 -36.38 -29.80 12.53
CA ASP A 388 -37.64 -30.39 13.03
C ASP A 388 -37.44 -31.37 14.21
N ASP A 389 -36.26 -31.99 14.31
CA ASP A 389 -35.90 -32.93 15.39
C ASP A 389 -35.32 -32.24 16.64
N GLY A 390 -35.17 -30.91 16.61
CA GLY A 390 -34.62 -30.10 17.70
C GLY A 390 -33.09 -30.01 17.74
N ASN A 391 -32.37 -30.63 16.79
CA ASN A 391 -30.93 -30.42 16.63
C ASN A 391 -30.63 -29.13 15.85
N LEU A 392 -29.42 -28.59 15.99
CA LEU A 392 -28.98 -27.47 15.17
C LEU A 392 -28.84 -27.87 13.69
N LYS A 393 -29.25 -26.97 12.82
CA LYS A 393 -28.87 -26.90 11.39
C LYS A 393 -27.36 -26.73 11.28
N ARG A 394 -26.80 -27.06 10.12
CA ARG A 394 -25.42 -26.70 9.79
C ARG A 394 -25.32 -25.17 9.73
N ILE A 395 -24.36 -24.57 10.41
CA ILE A 395 -24.18 -23.12 10.52
C ILE A 395 -22.86 -22.74 9.86
N ILE A 396 -22.95 -21.90 8.83
CA ILE A 396 -21.80 -21.36 8.10
C ILE A 396 -21.69 -19.87 8.41
N LEU A 397 -20.53 -19.43 8.89
CA LEU A 397 -20.23 -18.00 9.01
C LEU A 397 -19.56 -17.55 7.72
N TYR A 398 -20.20 -16.68 6.95
CA TYR A 398 -19.67 -16.12 5.72
C TYR A 398 -19.21 -14.68 5.94
N GLY A 399 -17.92 -14.50 6.20
CA GLY A 399 -17.33 -13.17 6.40
C GLY A 399 -16.88 -12.56 5.07
N LEU A 400 -17.38 -11.36 4.74
CA LEU A 400 -16.97 -10.60 3.57
C LEU A 400 -16.25 -9.32 3.99
N SER A 401 -15.12 -9.01 3.39
CA SER A 401 -14.36 -7.80 3.68
C SER A 401 -14.69 -6.69 2.69
N ALA A 402 -14.70 -5.45 3.14
CA ALA A 402 -14.92 -4.31 2.24
C ALA A 402 -13.84 -4.24 1.16
N THR A 403 -12.58 -4.56 1.51
CA THR A 403 -11.48 -4.53 0.55
C THR A 403 -11.68 -5.55 -0.56
N ASP A 404 -11.97 -6.81 -0.23
CA ASP A 404 -12.08 -7.85 -1.26
C ASP A 404 -13.36 -7.67 -2.08
N ILE A 405 -14.45 -7.17 -1.49
CA ILE A 405 -15.64 -6.77 -2.27
C ILE A 405 -15.26 -5.69 -3.30
N VAL A 406 -14.63 -4.60 -2.87
CA VAL A 406 -14.30 -3.48 -3.76
C VAL A 406 -13.25 -3.90 -4.81
N ASN A 407 -12.28 -4.72 -4.41
CA ASN A 407 -11.19 -5.13 -5.27
C ASN A 407 -11.58 -6.15 -6.34
N ASN A 408 -12.60 -7.00 -6.09
CA ASN A 408 -13.06 -8.01 -7.04
C ASN A 408 -14.30 -7.60 -7.83
N GLY A 409 -14.90 -6.46 -7.49
CA GLY A 409 -15.95 -5.80 -8.28
C GLY A 409 -17.19 -6.67 -8.56
N GLN A 410 -17.80 -6.46 -9.72
CA GLN A 410 -19.01 -7.16 -10.16
C GLN A 410 -18.78 -8.67 -10.34
N ALA A 411 -17.57 -9.08 -10.72
CA ALA A 411 -17.20 -10.49 -10.72
C ALA A 411 -17.27 -11.10 -9.31
N GLY A 412 -16.81 -10.37 -8.30
CA GLY A 412 -16.91 -10.79 -6.90
C GLY A 412 -18.35 -10.97 -6.43
N PHE A 413 -19.25 -10.07 -6.79
CA PHE A 413 -20.69 -10.22 -6.47
C PHE A 413 -21.29 -11.50 -7.03
N ARG A 414 -20.91 -11.88 -8.26
CA ARG A 414 -21.36 -13.13 -8.87
C ARG A 414 -20.83 -14.35 -8.13
N THR A 415 -19.57 -14.33 -7.69
CA THR A 415 -18.98 -15.41 -6.87
C THR A 415 -19.74 -15.56 -5.55
N ILE A 416 -20.00 -14.46 -4.85
CA ILE A 416 -20.75 -14.44 -3.58
C ILE A 416 -22.16 -15.03 -3.77
N LEU A 417 -22.90 -14.55 -4.77
CA LEU A 417 -24.25 -15.04 -5.05
C LEU A 417 -24.25 -16.52 -5.43
N THR A 418 -23.32 -16.95 -6.28
CA THR A 418 -23.22 -18.35 -6.71
C THR A 418 -22.97 -19.27 -5.51
N TYR A 419 -22.09 -18.88 -4.60
CA TYR A 419 -21.84 -19.63 -3.38
C TYR A 419 -23.08 -19.70 -2.48
N LEU A 420 -23.73 -18.56 -2.23
CA LEU A 420 -24.93 -18.52 -1.40
C LEU A 420 -26.06 -19.34 -2.01
N GLU A 421 -26.31 -19.23 -3.32
CA GLU A 421 -27.31 -20.02 -4.05
C GLU A 421 -27.03 -21.52 -3.92
N ASP A 422 -25.78 -21.97 -4.03
CA ASP A 422 -25.38 -23.36 -3.79
C ASP A 422 -25.73 -23.80 -2.35
N LYS A 423 -25.36 -23.00 -1.34
CA LYS A 423 -25.69 -23.30 0.07
C LYS A 423 -27.16 -23.21 0.40
N THR A 424 -27.94 -22.43 -0.35
CA THR A 424 -29.41 -22.39 -0.19
C THR A 424 -30.09 -23.68 -0.63
N SER A 425 -29.44 -24.46 -1.50
CA SER A 425 -29.94 -25.76 -1.94
C SER A 425 -29.63 -26.90 -0.96
N GLU A 426 -28.71 -26.68 0.00
CA GLU A 426 -28.35 -27.66 1.02
C GLU A 426 -29.42 -27.73 2.12
N LYS A 427 -30.01 -28.92 2.30
CA LYS A 427 -31.01 -29.14 3.35
C LYS A 427 -30.39 -28.89 4.74
N ASP A 428 -31.18 -28.27 5.62
CA ASP A 428 -30.82 -28.03 7.02
C ASP A 428 -29.51 -27.25 7.20
N THR A 429 -29.21 -26.32 6.29
CA THR A 429 -28.04 -25.42 6.33
C THR A 429 -28.49 -23.97 6.44
N VAL A 430 -27.82 -23.19 7.28
CA VAL A 430 -28.01 -21.75 7.46
C VAL A 430 -26.69 -21.04 7.26
N VAL A 431 -26.70 -19.94 6.52
CA VAL A 431 -25.53 -19.09 6.31
C VAL A 431 -25.75 -17.74 6.98
N PHE A 432 -24.81 -17.29 7.81
CA PHE A 432 -24.74 -15.91 8.27
C PHE A 432 -23.75 -15.14 7.40
N ALA A 433 -24.27 -14.29 6.52
CA ALA A 433 -23.45 -13.43 5.67
C ALA A 433 -23.18 -12.11 6.39
N PHE A 434 -21.93 -11.84 6.72
CA PHE A 434 -21.49 -10.63 7.41
C PHE A 434 -20.78 -9.69 6.43
N ILE A 435 -21.25 -8.46 6.33
CA ILE A 435 -20.74 -7.44 5.41
C ILE A 435 -20.51 -6.13 6.17
N PRO A 436 -19.54 -5.27 5.80
CA PRO A 436 -19.36 -3.99 6.49
C PRO A 436 -20.47 -2.97 6.16
N ALA A 437 -21.20 -2.48 7.17
CA ALA A 437 -22.33 -1.53 7.01
C ALA A 437 -22.02 -0.26 6.20
N SER A 438 -20.83 0.31 6.34
CA SER A 438 -20.48 1.58 5.69
C SER A 438 -20.08 1.42 4.22
N LEU A 439 -20.10 0.19 3.67
CA LEU A 439 -19.61 -0.07 2.33
C LEU A 439 -20.48 0.58 1.25
N SER A 440 -21.80 0.61 1.43
CA SER A 440 -22.72 1.28 0.49
C SER A 440 -22.40 2.78 0.38
N PHE A 441 -22.23 3.45 1.52
CA PHE A 441 -21.86 4.87 1.57
C PHE A 441 -20.49 5.13 0.93
N PHE A 442 -19.52 4.25 1.18
CA PHE A 442 -18.21 4.32 0.56
C PHE A 442 -18.28 4.25 -0.98
N MET A 443 -19.04 3.29 -1.53
CA MET A 443 -19.19 3.13 -2.98
C MET A 443 -19.87 4.35 -3.61
N GLU A 444 -20.89 4.91 -2.94
CA GLU A 444 -21.56 6.14 -3.37
C GLU A 444 -20.57 7.32 -3.43
N LYS A 445 -19.77 7.51 -2.37
CA LYS A 445 -18.78 8.59 -2.28
C LYS A 445 -17.63 8.47 -3.27
N CYS A 446 -17.26 7.25 -3.65
CA CYS A 446 -16.27 7.00 -4.68
C CYS A 446 -16.86 7.02 -6.10
N HIS A 447 -18.17 7.24 -6.24
CA HIS A 447 -18.90 7.23 -7.51
C HIS A 447 -18.71 5.95 -8.32
N LEU A 448 -18.69 4.79 -7.65
CA LEU A 448 -18.48 3.49 -8.29
C LEU A 448 -19.75 3.06 -9.03
N GLU A 449 -19.64 2.70 -10.32
CA GLU A 449 -20.78 2.25 -11.12
C GLU A 449 -21.39 0.96 -10.55
N MET A 450 -20.54 0.10 -9.98
CA MET A 450 -20.94 -1.14 -9.30
C MET A 450 -21.79 -0.95 -8.03
N HIS A 451 -21.99 0.27 -7.51
CA HIS A 451 -22.80 0.50 -6.31
C HIS A 451 -24.23 -0.04 -6.46
N LYS A 452 -24.83 0.15 -7.64
CA LYS A 452 -26.17 -0.37 -7.92
C LYS A 452 -26.21 -1.90 -7.90
N ASP A 453 -25.17 -2.55 -8.41
CA ASP A 453 -25.08 -4.00 -8.44
C ASP A 453 -24.82 -4.59 -7.06
N TYR A 454 -24.07 -3.87 -6.22
CA TYR A 454 -23.94 -4.18 -4.79
C TYR A 454 -25.30 -4.18 -4.08
N LEU A 455 -26.10 -3.11 -4.24
CA LEU A 455 -27.44 -3.06 -3.65
C LEU A 455 -28.36 -4.17 -4.18
N ASN A 456 -28.27 -4.48 -5.49
CA ASN A 456 -29.01 -5.62 -6.06
C ASN A 456 -28.56 -6.96 -5.48
N MET A 457 -27.26 -7.14 -5.21
CA MET A 457 -26.74 -8.32 -4.54
C MET A 457 -27.32 -8.44 -3.13
N LEU A 458 -27.27 -7.38 -2.32
CA LEU A 458 -27.83 -7.39 -0.97
C LEU A 458 -29.32 -7.77 -0.97
N ASN A 459 -30.12 -7.14 -1.83
CA ASN A 459 -31.56 -7.46 -1.97
C ASN A 459 -31.81 -8.93 -2.35
N LYS A 460 -30.93 -9.53 -3.15
CA LYS A 460 -31.03 -10.96 -3.50
C LYS A 460 -30.67 -11.84 -2.31
N ILE A 461 -29.64 -11.48 -1.54
CA ILE A 461 -29.22 -12.22 -0.34
C ILE A 461 -30.33 -12.17 0.71
N GLU A 462 -30.92 -10.99 0.96
CA GLU A 462 -32.03 -10.83 1.91
C GLU A 462 -33.28 -11.64 1.55
N ALA A 463 -33.48 -11.93 0.26
CA ALA A 463 -34.61 -12.73 -0.22
C ALA A 463 -34.37 -14.25 -0.11
N MET A 464 -33.19 -14.70 0.34
CA MET A 464 -32.87 -16.12 0.49
C MET A 464 -33.37 -16.66 1.83
N ASP A 465 -34.19 -17.72 1.78
CA ASP A 465 -34.89 -18.25 2.97
C ASP A 465 -33.96 -18.79 4.07
N ASN A 466 -32.73 -19.18 3.75
CA ASN A 466 -31.77 -19.79 4.69
C ASN A 466 -30.48 -18.97 4.88
N VAL A 467 -30.50 -17.69 4.49
CA VAL A 467 -29.37 -16.77 4.68
C VAL A 467 -29.79 -15.63 5.59
N ILE A 468 -28.96 -15.31 6.57
CA ILE A 468 -29.11 -14.13 7.43
C ILE A 468 -28.01 -13.15 7.03
N LEU A 469 -28.40 -12.04 6.43
CA LEU A 469 -27.50 -10.91 6.16
C LEU A 469 -27.43 -10.02 7.40
N ASP A 470 -26.22 -9.74 7.88
CA ASP A 470 -26.00 -8.81 8.99
C ASP A 470 -24.83 -7.89 8.68
N GLU A 471 -25.11 -6.59 8.60
CA GLU A 471 -24.12 -5.56 8.27
C GLU A 471 -23.39 -5.01 9.52
N ASN A 472 -23.90 -5.28 10.71
CA ASN A 472 -23.34 -4.76 11.97
C ASN A 472 -23.75 -5.64 13.16
N PRO A 473 -23.31 -6.91 13.19
CA PRO A 473 -23.73 -7.83 14.24
C PRO A 473 -23.20 -7.38 15.61
N GLU A 474 -23.97 -7.60 16.67
CA GLU A 474 -23.45 -7.38 18.02
C GLU A 474 -22.33 -8.37 18.34
N SER A 475 -21.33 -7.95 19.13
CA SER A 475 -20.21 -8.81 19.51
C SER A 475 -20.66 -10.07 20.28
N SER A 476 -21.70 -9.97 21.10
CA SER A 476 -22.33 -11.09 21.80
C SER A 476 -22.89 -12.14 20.84
N LEU A 477 -23.56 -11.71 19.76
CA LEU A 477 -24.10 -12.59 18.73
C LEU A 477 -22.97 -13.30 17.98
N LEU A 478 -21.96 -12.56 17.51
CA LEU A 478 -20.81 -13.15 16.81
C LEU A 478 -20.13 -14.22 17.66
N TRP A 479 -19.86 -13.92 18.93
CA TRP A 479 -19.23 -14.86 19.85
C TRP A 479 -20.07 -16.12 20.10
N ALA A 480 -21.39 -15.97 20.23
CA ALA A 480 -22.29 -17.11 20.38
C ALA A 480 -22.40 -17.94 19.08
N LEU A 481 -22.30 -17.31 17.91
CA LEU A 481 -22.28 -18.01 16.63
C LEU A 481 -20.95 -18.74 16.41
N ILE A 482 -19.81 -18.13 16.74
CA ILE A 482 -18.48 -18.76 16.68
C ILE A 482 -18.45 -20.05 17.51
N SER A 483 -19.11 -20.08 18.68
CA SER A 483 -19.10 -21.24 19.56
C SER A 483 -19.95 -22.43 19.08
N ILE A 484 -20.83 -22.22 18.09
CA ILE A 484 -21.72 -23.27 17.56
C ILE A 484 -21.62 -23.48 16.05
N CYS A 485 -20.86 -22.65 15.33
CA CYS A 485 -20.74 -22.77 13.88
C CYS A 485 -19.96 -24.02 13.48
N ASP A 486 -20.29 -24.58 12.33
CA ASP A 486 -19.60 -25.74 11.76
C ASP A 486 -18.37 -25.32 10.96
N GLU A 487 -18.42 -24.15 10.32
CA GLU A 487 -17.32 -23.62 9.53
C GLU A 487 -17.42 -22.11 9.30
N TYR A 488 -16.28 -21.54 8.90
CA TYR A 488 -16.16 -20.23 8.30
C TYR A 488 -15.86 -20.36 6.80
N TYR A 489 -16.53 -19.53 6.02
CA TYR A 489 -16.25 -19.31 4.60
C TYR A 489 -16.06 -17.82 4.32
N GLY A 490 -15.24 -17.47 3.34
CA GLY A 490 -15.18 -16.08 2.81
C GLY A 490 -13.80 -15.45 2.86
N ASP A 491 -13.74 -14.17 3.17
CA ASP A 491 -12.57 -13.33 2.98
C ASP A 491 -11.58 -13.41 4.15
N ARG A 492 -10.40 -12.82 3.98
CA ARG A 492 -9.45 -12.64 5.09
C ARG A 492 -9.84 -11.38 5.87
N CYS A 493 -10.70 -11.55 6.87
CA CYS A 493 -11.18 -10.47 7.74
C CYS A 493 -10.96 -10.79 9.23
N ARG A 494 -11.34 -9.88 10.13
CA ARG A 494 -11.15 -10.09 11.57
C ARG A 494 -11.97 -11.26 12.12
N LEU A 495 -13.17 -11.48 11.58
CA LEU A 495 -13.98 -12.65 11.94
C LEU A 495 -13.26 -13.97 11.64
N GLU A 496 -12.61 -14.06 10.46
CA GLU A 496 -11.80 -15.21 10.05
C GLU A 496 -10.67 -15.50 11.05
N GLU A 497 -9.92 -14.46 11.45
CA GLU A 497 -8.82 -14.60 12.41
C GLU A 497 -9.31 -15.16 13.76
N ILE A 498 -10.46 -14.68 14.23
CA ILE A 498 -11.07 -15.16 15.47
C ILE A 498 -11.56 -16.60 15.30
N CYS A 499 -12.28 -16.92 14.22
CA CYS A 499 -12.71 -18.29 13.92
C CYS A 499 -11.51 -19.27 13.92
N ARG A 500 -10.40 -18.90 13.27
CA ARG A 500 -9.16 -19.70 13.25
C ARG A 500 -8.60 -19.91 14.65
N LYS A 501 -8.60 -18.87 15.49
CA LYS A 501 -8.11 -18.94 16.87
C LYS A 501 -8.93 -19.88 17.76
N TYR A 502 -10.20 -20.08 17.42
CA TYR A 502 -11.15 -20.93 18.14
C TYR A 502 -11.41 -22.26 17.41
N ASP A 503 -10.45 -22.69 16.58
CA ASP A 503 -10.45 -23.99 15.90
C ASP A 503 -11.67 -24.25 14.98
N VAL A 504 -12.34 -23.19 14.50
CA VAL A 504 -13.38 -23.29 13.49
C VAL A 504 -12.74 -23.65 12.14
N PRO A 505 -13.24 -24.65 11.39
CA PRO A 505 -12.80 -24.95 10.04
C PRO A 505 -12.91 -23.73 9.12
N ILE A 506 -11.84 -23.39 8.40
CA ILE A 506 -11.76 -22.19 7.56
C ILE A 506 -11.65 -22.59 6.08
N THR A 507 -12.48 -21.98 5.23
CA THR A 507 -12.31 -21.96 3.77
C THR A 507 -12.25 -20.51 3.27
N ILE A 508 -11.16 -20.13 2.62
CA ILE A 508 -11.01 -18.79 2.04
C ILE A 508 -11.56 -18.76 0.62
N GLN A 509 -12.39 -17.77 0.31
CA GLN A 509 -12.95 -17.55 -1.01
C GLN A 509 -11.87 -17.14 -2.02
N ASP A 510 -11.87 -17.81 -3.17
CA ASP A 510 -11.02 -17.46 -4.31
C ASP A 510 -11.87 -16.76 -5.37
N TYR A 511 -11.58 -15.47 -5.59
CA TYR A 511 -12.30 -14.64 -6.55
C TYR A 511 -11.70 -14.71 -7.96
N GLN A 512 -10.45 -15.15 -8.08
CA GLN A 512 -9.68 -15.02 -9.31
C GLN A 512 -9.32 -16.44 -9.78
N PRO A 513 -9.91 -16.95 -10.87
CA PRO A 513 -9.67 -18.32 -11.32
C PRO A 513 -8.17 -18.52 -11.59
N LYS A 514 -7.58 -19.55 -10.97
CA LYS A 514 -6.13 -19.83 -11.01
C LYS A 514 -5.58 -20.04 -12.42
#